data_AF-A0A6P0TDS5-F1
#
_entry.id   AF-A0A6P0TDS5-F1
#
_cell.length_a   1.000
_cell.length_b   1.000
_cell.length_c   1.000
_cell.angle_alpha   90.00
_cell.angle_beta   90.00
_cell.angle_gamma   90.00
#
_symmetry.space_group_name_H-M   'P 1'
#
loop_
_entity.id
_entity.type
_entity.pdbx_description
1 polymer ?
#
loop_
_entity_poly.entity_id
_entity_poly.type
_entity_poly.pdbx_seq_one_letter_code
_entity_poly.pdbx_strand_id
1 'polypeptide(L)' 'MAFFRQYIAPLFIVLIFLVAMVAVSARIFLPTDLAAPAPMEAPSMETPSVAAPSEANLSAPTSMISPAIHG' A
#
# COMPACT_ATOMS: atom_id res chain seq x y z
N MET A 1 56.35 14.79 12.94
CA MET A 1 55.40 14.88 11.82
C MET A 1 54.50 13.64 11.65
N ALA A 2 54.90 12.44 12.08
CA ALA A 2 54.09 11.22 11.90
C ALA A 2 53.00 11.00 12.98
N PHE A 3 53.28 11.32 14.24
CA PHE A 3 52.36 11.13 15.38
C PHE A 3 50.99 11.76 15.17
N PHE A 4 50.94 13.01 14.69
CA PHE A 4 49.67 13.69 14.49
C PHE A 4 48.80 12.94 13.47
N ARG A 5 49.36 12.58 12.32
CA ARG A 5 48.62 11.85 11.29
C ARG A 5 48.33 10.39 11.66
N GLN A 6 49.16 9.77 12.49
CA GLN A 6 49.03 8.36 12.83
C GLN A 6 48.01 8.08 13.94
N TYR A 7 47.69 9.07 14.78
CA TYR A 7 46.70 8.92 15.84
C TYR A 7 45.49 9.83 15.64
N ILE A 8 45.72 11.11 15.33
CA ILE A 8 44.63 12.09 15.19
C ILE A 8 43.82 11.82 13.92
N ALA A 9 44.47 11.53 12.78
CA ALA A 9 43.72 11.23 11.55
C ALA A 9 42.82 9.97 11.66
N PRO A 10 43.30 8.80 12.14
CA PRO A 10 42.42 7.64 12.32
C PRO A 10 41.34 7.86 13.37
N LEU A 11 41.59 8.62 14.44
CA LEU A 11 40.55 8.98 15.40
C LEU A 11 39.45 9.82 14.75
N PHE A 12 39.81 10.84 13.96
CA PHE A 12 38.84 11.64 13.21
C PHE A 12 38.04 10.81 12.20
N ILE A 13 38.66 9.85 11.52
CA ILE A 13 37.95 8.95 10.60
C ILE A 13 36.85 8.19 11.35
N VAL A 14 37.17 7.60 12.51
CA VAL A 14 36.19 6.89 13.33
C VAL A 14 35.11 7.83 13.87
N LEU A 15 35.50 9.02 14.34
CA LEU A 15 34.57 10.02 14.86
C LEU A 15 33.56 10.47 13.78
N ILE A 16 34.05 10.84 12.60
CA ILE A 16 33.23 11.27 11.47
C ILE A 16 32.36 10.10 10.98
N PHE A 17 32.92 8.88 10.93
CA PHE A 17 32.16 7.69 10.59
C PHE A 17 30.98 7.46 11.54
N LEU A 18 31.21 7.58 12.86
CA LEU A 18 30.15 7.41 13.87
C LEU A 18 29.06 8.47 13.71
N VAL A 19 29.46 9.74 13.54
CA VAL A 19 28.53 10.84 13.29
C VAL A 19 27.75 10.61 11.99
N ALA A 20 28.41 10.16 10.93
CA ALA A 20 27.78 9.86 9.65
C ALA A 20 26.77 8.70 9.78
N MET A 21 27.13 7.62 10.49
CA MET A 21 26.22 6.51 10.77
C MET A 21 24.97 7.00 11.50
N VAL A 22 25.13 7.78 12.57
CA VAL A 22 24.00 8.35 13.33
C VAL A 22 23.17 9.31 12.47
N ALA A 23 23.81 10.21 11.73
CA ALA A 23 23.12 11.19 10.89
C ALA A 23 22.32 10.52 9.77
N VAL A 24 22.86 9.48 9.14
CA VAL A 24 22.18 8.70 8.10
C VAL A 24 20.98 7.96 8.68
N SER A 25 21.13 7.34 9.84
CA SER A 25 20.00 6.69 10.52
C SER A 25 18.94 7.69 10.98
N ALA A 26 19.35 8.84 11.53
CA ALA A 26 18.44 9.88 12.00
C ALA A 26 17.67 10.55 10.85
N ARG A 27 18.28 10.70 9.67
CA ARG A 27 17.67 11.32 8.49
C ARG A 27 16.31 10.70 8.15
N ILE A 28 16.18 9.38 8.24
CA ILE A 28 14.94 8.64 7.91
C ILE A 28 13.79 9.04 8.85
N PHE A 29 14.12 9.48 10.07
CA PHE A 29 13.14 9.90 11.07
C PHE A 29 12.95 11.41 11.12
N LEU A 30 13.60 12.21 10.24
CA LEU A 30 13.35 13.64 10.20
C LEU A 30 11.97 13.92 9.60
N PRO A 31 11.22 14.92 10.12
CA PRO A 31 9.90 15.27 9.60
C PRO A 31 9.87 15.54 8.09
N THR A 32 10.97 16.08 7.56
CA THR A 32 11.16 16.31 6.12
C THR A 32 11.25 15.02 5.29
N ASP A 33 11.76 13.92 5.85
CA ASP A 33 11.85 12.62 5.15
C ASP A 33 10.47 11.96 5.01
N LEU A 34 9.61 12.12 6.03
CA LEU A 34 8.22 11.67 6.03
C LEU A 34 7.24 12.67 5.38
N ALA A 35 7.69 13.87 5.02
CA ALA A 35 6.88 14.89 4.36
C ALA A 35 6.66 14.62 2.86
N ALA A 36 7.24 13.55 2.32
CA ALA A 36 6.93 13.10 0.97
C ALA A 36 5.43 12.74 0.90
N PRO A 37 4.63 13.38 0.01
CA PRO A 37 3.22 13.10 -0.09
C PRO A 37 2.98 11.62 -0.36
N ALA A 38 2.15 10.98 0.47
CA ALA A 38 1.66 9.63 0.20
C ALA A 38 0.99 9.60 -1.19
N PRO A 39 0.97 8.45 -1.89
CA PRO A 39 0.26 8.32 -3.16
C PRO A 39 -1.16 8.89 -3.05
N MET A 40 -1.48 9.84 -3.93
CA MET A 40 -2.75 10.56 -3.96
C MET A 40 -3.84 9.80 -4.74
N GLU A 41 -3.59 8.55 -5.13
CA GLU A 41 -4.66 7.65 -5.54
C GLU A 41 -5.34 7.16 -4.26
N ALA A 42 -6.58 7.63 -4.06
CA ALA A 42 -7.48 7.02 -3.09
C ALA A 42 -7.35 5.51 -3.26
N PRO A 43 -7.18 4.73 -2.18
CA PRO A 43 -7.23 3.28 -2.30
C PRO A 43 -8.54 3.00 -3.03
N SER A 44 -8.46 2.50 -4.25
CA SER A 44 -9.61 1.94 -4.94
C SER A 44 -10.05 0.84 -4.00
N MET A 45 -11.04 1.18 -3.19
CA MET A 45 -11.71 0.27 -2.30
C MET A 45 -12.45 -0.64 -3.26
N GLU A 46 -11.74 -1.65 -3.76
CA GLU A 46 -12.34 -2.86 -4.30
C GLU A 46 -13.09 -3.44 -3.11
N THR A 47 -14.32 -2.95 -2.98
CA THR A 47 -15.35 -3.52 -2.13
C THR A 47 -15.40 -4.99 -2.58
N PRO A 48 -15.07 -5.96 -1.71
CA PRO A 48 -15.28 -7.36 -2.06
C PRO A 48 -16.74 -7.47 -2.48
N SER A 49 -16.95 -7.72 -3.77
CA SER A 49 -18.26 -7.83 -4.38
C SER A 49 -18.97 -9.00 -3.72
N VAL A 50 -19.72 -8.70 -2.66
CA VAL A 50 -20.62 -9.62 -1.98
C VAL A 50 -21.98 -8.93 -1.93
N ALA A 51 -22.64 -8.90 -3.09
CA ALA A 51 -24.07 -8.62 -3.24
C ALA A 51 -24.48 -9.19 -4.61
N ALA A 52 -25.51 -10.02 -4.80
CA ALA A 52 -26.46 -10.75 -3.95
C ALA A 52 -27.10 -11.82 -4.89
N PRO A 53 -27.85 -12.82 -4.40
CA PRO A 53 -28.27 -13.96 -5.22
C PRO A 53 -29.24 -13.53 -6.32
N SER A 54 -29.04 -14.09 -7.51
CA SER A 54 -29.89 -13.95 -8.69
C SER A 54 -31.23 -14.66 -8.50
N GLU A 55 -32.03 -14.21 -7.53
CA GLU A 55 -33.42 -14.60 -7.33
C GLU A 55 -34.34 -13.43 -7.67
N ALA A 56 -34.22 -12.95 -8.91
CA ALA A 56 -35.21 -12.07 -9.51
C ALA A 56 -35.80 -12.77 -10.72
N ASN A 57 -36.99 -13.32 -10.48
CA ASN A 57 -38.07 -13.41 -11.45
C ASN A 57 -38.24 -14.74 -12.21
N LEU A 58 -38.47 -15.78 -11.41
CA LEU A 58 -39.44 -16.84 -11.65
C LEU A 58 -40.87 -16.26 -11.86
N SER A 59 -41.11 -15.53 -12.96
CA SER A 59 -42.46 -15.19 -13.45
C SER A 59 -42.56 -15.40 -14.95
N ALA A 60 -42.68 -16.66 -15.34
CA ALA A 60 -43.52 -17.04 -16.46
C ALA A 60 -44.24 -18.32 -16.06
N PRO A 61 -45.48 -18.22 -15.54
CA PRO A 61 -46.26 -19.40 -15.23
C PRO A 61 -46.64 -20.08 -16.56
N THR A 62 -46.36 -21.37 -16.63
CA THR A 62 -47.32 -22.36 -17.16
C THR A 62 -47.97 -21.98 -18.50
N SER A 63 -47.20 -22.02 -19.59
CA SER A 63 -47.77 -22.34 -20.90
C SER A 63 -47.70 -23.86 -21.11
N MET A 64 -48.37 -24.60 -20.23
CA MET A 64 -48.74 -25.99 -20.48
C MET A 64 -50.24 -26.04 -20.75
N ILE A 65 -50.56 -26.28 -22.02
CA ILE A 65 -51.42 -27.38 -22.48
C ILE A 65 -52.90 -27.36 -22.04
N SER A 66 -53.74 -27.49 -23.08
CA SER A 66 -55.04 -28.19 -23.15
C SER A 66 -56.31 -27.32 -23.25
N PRO A 67 -57.46 -27.87 -23.71
CA PRO A 67 -57.73 -28.32 -25.08
C PRO A 67 -59.15 -27.87 -25.57
N ALA A 68 -59.48 -28.18 -26.83
CA ALA A 68 -60.83 -28.53 -27.28
C ALA A 68 -61.95 -27.45 -27.36
N ILE A 69 -62.59 -27.40 -28.54
CA ILE A 69 -64.07 -27.41 -28.74
C ILE A 69 -64.84 -26.06 -28.89
N HIS A 70 -65.46 -25.97 -30.08
CA HIS A 70 -66.73 -25.30 -30.47
C HIS A 70 -66.78 -23.78 -30.73
N GLY A 71 -67.33 -23.46 -31.91
CA GLY A 71 -67.73 -22.14 -32.38
C GLY A 71 -67.77 -22.07 -33.90
#